data_AF-A0A3B0Y0K0-F1
#
_entry.id   AF-A0A3B0Y0K0-F1
#
_cell.length_a   1.000
_cell.length_b   1.000
_cell.length_c   1.000
_cell.angle_alpha   90.00
_cell.angle_beta   90.00
_cell.angle_gamma   90.00
#
_symmetry.space_group_name_H-M   'P 1'
#
loop_
_entity.id
_entity.type
_entity.pdbx_description
1 polymer ?
#
loop_
_entity_poly.entity_id
_entity_poly.type
_entity_poly.pdbx_seq_one_letter_code
_entity_poly.pdbx_strand_id
1 'polypeptide(L)' 'PTLRNITDTAPYFHNGSVNDLNEAVRIMAKSQLNITLAEKEVKDIVAFLAALGGEYPQITMPRLPSTSGTSVIVE' A
#
# COMPACT_ATOMS: atom_id res chain seq x y z
N PRO A 1 10.48 5.17 -2.38
CA PRO A 1 9.11 4.60 -2.55
C PRO A 1 8.10 5.69 -2.92
N THR A 2 7.12 5.38 -3.77
CA THR A 2 5.99 6.30 -4.04
C THR A 2 4.98 6.22 -2.88
N LEU A 3 4.18 7.26 -2.68
CA LEU A 3 3.19 7.34 -1.58
C LEU A 3 1.72 7.26 -2.07
N ARG A 4 1.48 7.01 -3.37
CA ARG A 4 0.11 6.83 -3.89
C ARG A 4 -0.47 5.51 -3.39
N ASN A 5 -1.74 5.52 -3.01
CA ASN A 5 -2.46 4.36 -2.46
C ASN A 5 -1.79 3.75 -1.21
N ILE A 6 -0.98 4.53 -0.47
CA ILE A 6 -0.17 4.01 0.63
C ILE A 6 -1.01 3.44 1.78
N THR A 7 -2.25 3.90 1.94
CA THR A 7 -3.17 3.39 2.96
C THR A 7 -3.53 1.92 2.77
N ASP A 8 -3.40 1.39 1.55
CA ASP A 8 -3.83 0.04 1.18
C ASP A 8 -2.66 -0.94 1.03
N THR A 9 -1.42 -0.51 1.32
CA THR A 9 -0.19 -1.27 1.04
C THR A 9 0.67 -1.51 2.28
N ALA A 10 0.06 -1.67 3.45
CA ALA A 10 0.77 -2.18 4.62
C ALA A 10 1.26 -3.63 4.37
N PRO A 11 2.37 -4.07 4.99
CA PRO A 11 3.22 -3.33 5.91
C PRO A 11 4.21 -2.38 5.20
N TYR A 12 4.73 -1.41 5.96
CA TYR A 12 5.56 -0.32 5.47
C TYR A 12 7.06 -0.61 5.56
N PHE A 13 7.82 0.19 4.81
CA PHE A 13 9.28 0.08 4.61
C PHE A 13 9.72 -1.13 3.77
N HIS A 14 11.00 -1.12 3.37
CA HIS A 14 11.55 -2.11 2.43
C HIS A 14 11.60 -3.53 2.98
N ASN A 15 11.56 -3.68 4.30
CA ASN A 15 11.57 -4.94 5.03
C ASN A 15 10.19 -5.30 5.60
N GLY A 16 9.15 -4.49 5.34
CA GLY A 16 7.80 -4.73 5.83
C GLY A 16 7.68 -4.78 7.35
N SER A 17 8.54 -4.07 8.09
CA SER A 17 8.63 -4.25 9.55
C SER A 17 7.57 -3.49 10.36
N VAL A 18 6.79 -2.61 9.74
CA VAL A 18 5.82 -1.75 10.46
C VAL A 18 4.44 -1.88 9.85
N ASN A 19 3.46 -2.24 10.67
CA ASN A 19 2.09 -2.48 10.21
C ASN A 19 1.19 -1.24 10.24
N ASP A 20 1.50 -0.26 11.10
CA ASP A 20 0.68 0.94 11.30
C ASP A 20 1.26 2.17 10.58
N LEU A 21 0.39 2.89 9.89
CA LEU A 21 0.81 4.06 9.10
C LEU A 21 1.19 5.23 9.99
N ASN A 22 0.56 5.38 11.16
CA ASN A 22 0.90 6.45 12.10
C ASN A 22 2.31 6.24 12.66
N GLU A 23 2.65 5.00 13.02
CA GLU A 23 4.00 4.61 13.43
C GLU A 23 5.01 4.85 12.31
N ALA A 24 4.69 4.46 11.08
CA ALA A 24 5.56 4.69 9.93
C ALA A 24 5.85 6.20 9.73
N VAL A 25 4.84 7.07 9.86
CA VAL A 25 5.00 8.53 9.79
C VAL A 25 5.93 9.05 10.89
N ARG A 26 5.79 8.58 12.13
CA ARG A 26 6.66 8.98 13.25
C ARG A 26 8.11 8.56 13.03
N ILE A 27 8.32 7.32 12.60
CA ILE A 27 9.66 6.79 12.30
C ILE A 27 10.31 7.62 11.19
N MET A 28 9.57 7.98 10.15
CA MET A 28 10.09 8.85 9.07
C MET A 28 10.45 10.24 9.58
N ALA A 29 9.57 10.90 10.35
CA ALA A 29 9.84 12.22 10.91
C ALA A 29 11.10 12.22 11.79
N LYS A 30 11.27 11.18 12.62
CA LYS A 30 12.44 11.07 13.48
C LYS A 30 13.71 10.72 12.72
N SER A 31 13.66 9.73 11.83
CA SER A 31 14.86 9.22 11.14
C SER A 31 15.39 10.17 10.06
N GLN A 32 14.50 10.85 9.33
CA GLN A 32 14.89 11.67 8.20
C GLN A 32 15.14 13.13 8.59
N LEU A 33 14.40 13.64 9.58
CA LEU A 33 14.38 15.06 9.91
C LEU A 33 14.77 15.34 11.38
N ASN A 34 14.94 14.30 12.21
CA ASN A 34 15.14 14.42 13.65
C ASN A 34 14.02 15.18 14.38
N ILE A 35 12.78 15.11 13.87
CA ILE A 35 11.60 15.78 14.44
C ILE A 35 10.76 14.77 15.24
N THR A 36 10.24 15.20 16.38
CA THR A 36 9.19 14.48 17.12
C THR A 36 7.86 15.17 16.85
N LEU A 37 6.96 14.48 16.16
CA LEU A 37 5.62 14.98 15.86
C LEU A 37 4.67 14.76 17.04
N ALA A 38 3.80 15.73 17.29
CA ALA A 38 2.64 15.57 18.16
C ALA A 38 1.59 14.67 17.52
N GLU A 39 0.72 14.07 18.33
CA GLU A 39 -0.37 13.19 17.87
C GLU A 39 -1.23 13.81 16.77
N LYS A 40 -1.54 15.10 16.90
CA LYS A 40 -2.36 15.81 15.92
C LYS A 40 -1.65 15.92 14.57
N GLU A 41 -0.36 16.23 14.56
CA GLU A 41 0.40 16.38 13.31
C GLU A 41 0.52 15.05 12.57
N VAL A 42 0.70 13.95 13.31
CA VAL A 42 0.70 12.61 12.72
C VAL A 42 -0.66 12.31 12.08
N LYS A 43 -1.77 12.59 12.77
CA LYS A 43 -3.12 12.42 12.21
C LYS A 43 -3.36 13.28 10.97
N ASP A 44 -2.91 14.54 10.99
CA ASP A 44 -3.06 15.45 9.85
C ASP A 44 -2.26 14.94 8.63
N ILE A 45 -1.03 14.43 8.84
CA ILE A 45 -0.21 13.84 7.77
C ILE A 45 -0.86 12.56 7.25
N VAL A 46 -1.33 11.67 8.13
CA VAL A 46 -2.01 10.43 7.72
C VAL A 46 -3.29 10.75 6.93
N ALA A 47 -4.05 11.77 7.34
CA ALA A 47 -5.21 12.24 6.58
C ALA A 47 -4.82 12.76 5.19
N PHE A 48 -3.72 13.50 5.07
CA PHE A 48 -3.18 13.89 3.78
C PHE A 48 -2.75 12.70 2.93
N LEU A 49 -2.07 11.70 3.52
CA LEU A 49 -1.66 10.48 2.81
C LEU A 49 -2.86 9.68 2.29
N ALA A 50 -3.97 9.66 3.03
CA ALA A 50 -5.23 9.05 2.57
C ALA A 50 -5.79 9.74 1.32
N ALA A 51 -5.59 11.06 1.18
CA ALA A 51 -5.98 11.79 -0.03
C ALA A 51 -5.10 11.48 -1.26
N LEU A 52 -4.00 10.73 -1.09
CA LEU A 52 -3.16 10.25 -2.21
C LEU A 52 -3.69 8.95 -2.83
N GLY A 53 -4.81 8.42 -2.33
CA GLY A 53 -5.56 7.35 -2.97
C GLY A 53 -6.10 7.77 -4.33
N GLY A 54 -5.98 6.88 -5.32
CA GLY A 54 -6.53 7.04 -6.66
C GLY A 54 -7.56 5.97 -6.98
N GLU A 55 -8.26 6.15 -8.09
CA GLU A 55 -9.17 5.12 -8.60
C GLU A 55 -8.40 3.88 -9.03
N TYR A 56 -8.85 2.71 -8.58
CA TYR A 56 -8.32 1.44 -9.05
C TYR A 56 -8.81 1.15 -10.47
N PRO A 57 -7.93 0.64 -11.35
CA PRO A 57 -8.37 0.19 -12.66
C PRO A 57 -9.38 -0.96 -12.51
N GLN A 58 -10.40 -0.95 -13.35
CA GLN A 58 -11.31 -2.09 -13.45
C GLN A 58 -10.60 -3.23 -14.20
N ILE A 59 -10.33 -4.33 -13.51
CA ILE A 59 -9.66 -5.50 -14.07
C ILE A 59 -10.67 -6.64 -14.14
N THR A 60 -11.15 -6.97 -15.35
CA THR A 60 -11.98 -8.15 -15.57
C THR A 60 -11.12 -9.41 -15.53
N MET A 61 -11.57 -10.44 -14.82
CA MET A 61 -10.83 -11.71 -14.71
C MET A 61 -10.61 -12.33 -16.11
N PRO A 62 -9.36 -12.57 -16.53
CA PRO A 62 -9.10 -13.12 -17.85
C PRO A 62 -9.41 -14.62 -17.88
N ARG A 63 -9.85 -15.11 -19.05
CA ARG A 63 -9.90 -16.54 -19.32
C ARG A 63 -8.50 -17.00 -19.73
N LEU A 64 -7.84 -17.73 -18.85
CA LEU A 64 -6.55 -18.35 -19.15
C LEU A 64 -6.74 -19.53 -20.12
N PRO A 65 -5.76 -19.80 -21.01
CA PRO A 65 -5.80 -20.98 -21.87
C PRO A 65 -5.71 -22.26 -21.03
N SER A 66 -6.25 -23.36 -21.55
CA SER A 66 -6.04 -24.69 -20.98
C SER A 66 -4.56 -25.10 -21.08
N THR A 67 -4.09 -25.92 -20.14
CA THR A 67 -2.73 -26.48 -20.18
C THR A 67 -2.52 -27.26 -21.49
N SER A 68 -1.37 -27.07 -22.14
CA SER A 68 -1.04 -27.77 -23.39
C SER A 68 -1.23 -29.29 -23.22
N GLY A 69 -1.94 -29.90 -24.17
CA GLY A 69 -2.26 -31.34 -24.15
C GLY A 69 -3.44 -31.75 -23.26
N THR A 70 -4.10 -30.83 -22.55
CA THR A 70 -5.30 -31.12 -21.74
C THR A 70 -6.44 -30.19 -22.12
N SER A 71 -7.56 -30.73 -22.62
CA SER A 71 -8.79 -29.97 -22.84
C SER A 71 -9.74 -30.15 -21.65
N VAL A 72 -10.35 -29.05 -21.19
CA VAL A 72 -11.43 -29.10 -20.18
C VAL A 72 -12.74 -29.60 -20.81
N ILE A 73 -12.83 -29.58 -22.14
CA ILE A 73 -13.86 -30.28 -22.90
C ILE A 73 -13.31 -31.69 -23.12
N VAL A 74 -13.71 -32.60 -22.23
CA VAL A 74 -13.64 -34.05 -22.46
C VAL A 74 -15.01 -34.42 -23.02
N GLU A 75 -15.08 -34.93 -24.25
CA GLU A 75 -16.25 -35.71 -24.69
C GLU A 75 -16.33 -37.03 -23.92
#